data_AF-A0A7X9NZR8-F1
#
_entry.id   AF-A0A7X9NZR8-F1
#
_cell.length_a   1.000
_cell.length_b   1.000
_cell.length_c   1.000
_cell.angle_alpha   90.00
_cell.angle_beta   90.00
_cell.angle_gamma   90.00
#
_symmetry.space_group_name_H-M   'P 1'
#
loop_
_entity.id
_entity.type
_entity.pdbx_description
1 polymer ?
#
loop_
_entity_poly.entity_id
_entity_poly.type
_entity_poly.pdbx_seq_one_letter_code
_entity_poly.pdbx_strand_id
1 'polypeptide(L)'
;MKDFDEYCECARDNFCNFVQNSDKYTPEESSYLVENSLGKGVSKIFRVGYILIVWSFVAVWIDNILIPGAAGYTFIQREISWATAIPIIFLVTNATLKAIFIKWRLKNQISIGGAYLASVPYIGFAFLLKSQFKTDKLLYIAAKDYFLYQRVVIKNSVKSFFGFNKQTGVS
;
A
#
# COMPACT_ATOMS: atom_id res chain seq x y z
N MET A 1 -14.48 -15.47 28.59
CA MET A 1 -13.61 -14.28 28.56
C MET A 1 -12.57 -14.47 27.46
N LYS A 2 -12.94 -14.15 26.22
CA LYS A 2 -12.05 -14.07 25.04
C LYS A 2 -12.36 -12.81 24.21
N ASP A 3 -13.59 -12.30 24.31
CA ASP A 3 -14.06 -11.08 23.64
C ASP A 3 -13.24 -9.80 23.87
N PHE A 4 -12.81 -9.48 25.10
CA PHE A 4 -12.31 -8.13 25.39
C PHE A 4 -10.90 -7.85 24.86
N ASP A 5 -10.00 -8.84 24.90
CA ASP A 5 -8.64 -8.70 24.38
C ASP A 5 -8.62 -8.73 22.85
N GLU A 6 -9.52 -9.50 22.24
CA GLU A 6 -9.72 -9.58 20.79
C GLU A 6 -10.37 -8.29 20.24
N TYR A 7 -11.32 -7.70 20.98
CA TYR A 7 -11.85 -6.36 20.71
C TYR A 7 -10.76 -5.27 20.80
N CYS A 8 -9.84 -5.36 21.76
CA CYS A 8 -8.76 -4.39 21.91
C CYS A 8 -7.69 -4.48 20.82
N GLU A 9 -7.43 -5.67 20.26
CA GLU A 9 -6.57 -5.80 19.07
C GLU A 9 -7.27 -5.31 17.80
N CYS A 10 -8.57 -5.59 17.64
CA CYS A 10 -9.35 -5.12 16.48
C CYS A 10 -9.59 -3.61 16.49
N ALA A 11 -9.85 -2.99 17.64
CA ALA A 11 -9.99 -1.53 17.75
C ALA A 11 -8.70 -0.79 17.32
N ARG A 12 -7.56 -1.47 17.38
CA ARG A 12 -6.25 -0.94 16.93
C ARG A 12 -5.94 -1.26 15.47
N ASP A 13 -6.67 -2.19 14.83
CA ASP A 13 -6.46 -2.56 13.44
C ASP A 13 -7.50 -1.88 12.54
N ASN A 14 -7.03 -0.93 11.73
CA ASN A 14 -7.84 -0.15 10.79
C ASN A 14 -8.68 -1.04 9.84
N PHE A 15 -8.26 -2.30 9.61
CA PHE A 15 -8.99 -3.29 8.83
C PHE A 15 -10.26 -3.79 9.55
N CYS A 16 -10.17 -4.15 10.83
CA CYS A 16 -11.32 -4.60 11.60
C CYS A 16 -12.40 -3.52 11.66
N ASN A 17 -11.98 -2.28 11.98
CA ASN A 17 -12.87 -1.14 12.05
C ASN A 17 -13.56 -0.88 10.69
N PHE A 18 -12.84 -1.07 9.58
CA PHE A 18 -13.43 -0.97 8.25
C PHE A 18 -14.47 -2.06 7.98
N VAL A 19 -14.19 -3.31 8.34
CA VAL A 19 -15.13 -4.43 8.11
C VAL A 19 -16.38 -4.28 8.96
N GLN A 20 -16.25 -3.94 10.25
CA GLN A 20 -17.37 -3.83 11.19
C GLN A 20 -18.33 -2.67 10.85
N ASN A 21 -17.84 -1.58 10.23
CA ASN A 21 -18.65 -0.44 9.83
C ASN A 21 -19.05 -0.46 8.35
N SER A 22 -18.82 -1.56 7.64
CA SER A 22 -19.13 -1.69 6.23
C SER A 22 -20.46 -2.41 6.04
N ASP A 23 -21.45 -1.72 5.45
CA ASP A 23 -22.76 -2.29 5.07
C ASP A 23 -22.66 -3.42 4.02
N LYS A 24 -21.46 -3.64 3.47
CA LYS A 24 -21.20 -4.64 2.43
C LYS A 24 -21.12 -6.07 2.94
N TYR A 25 -20.78 -6.28 4.21
CA TYR A 25 -20.56 -7.62 4.79
C TYR A 25 -21.67 -7.97 5.76
N THR A 26 -22.12 -9.22 5.74
CA THR A 26 -23.07 -9.69 6.76
C THR A 26 -22.39 -9.77 8.13
N PRO A 27 -23.14 -9.82 9.24
CA PRO A 27 -22.57 -9.98 10.58
C PRO A 27 -21.69 -11.25 10.72
N GLU A 28 -22.09 -12.33 10.04
CA GLU A 28 -21.37 -13.61 9.99
C GLU A 28 -20.04 -13.47 9.22
N GLU A 29 -20.07 -12.84 8.05
CA GLU A 29 -18.87 -12.55 7.25
C GLU A 29 -17.90 -11.61 7.98
N SER A 30 -18.43 -10.57 8.64
CA SER A 30 -17.64 -9.62 9.43
C SER A 30 -16.92 -10.32 10.57
N SER A 31 -17.61 -11.20 11.29
CA SER A 31 -17.01 -11.98 12.40
C SER A 31 -15.90 -12.89 11.89
N TYR A 32 -16.14 -13.60 10.78
CA TYR A 32 -15.14 -14.44 10.13
C TYR A 32 -13.90 -13.64 9.69
N LEU A 33 -14.10 -12.48 9.06
CA LEU A 33 -13.03 -11.63 8.57
C LEU A 33 -12.19 -11.08 9.72
N VAL A 34 -12.81 -10.68 10.82
CA VAL A 34 -12.13 -10.23 12.04
C VAL A 34 -11.24 -11.35 12.57
N GLU A 35 -11.80 -12.53 12.86
CA GLU A 35 -11.08 -13.66 13.44
C GLU A 35 -9.88 -14.08 12.58
N ASN A 36 -10.07 -14.18 11.26
CA ASN A 36 -9.01 -14.60 10.33
C ASN A 36 -8.00 -13.50 9.99
N SER A 37 -8.33 -12.23 10.21
CA SER A 37 -7.42 -11.10 9.97
C SER A 37 -6.42 -10.87 11.11
N LEU A 38 -6.79 -11.23 12.35
CA LEU A 38 -5.97 -11.05 13.55
C LEU A 38 -4.75 -11.99 13.62
N GLY A 39 -4.66 -12.98 12.73
CA GLY A 39 -3.49 -13.87 12.64
C GLY A 39 -2.18 -13.09 12.44
N LYS A 40 -1.14 -13.41 13.22
CA LYS A 40 0.21 -12.78 13.16
C LYS A 40 0.86 -12.76 11.76
N GLY A 41 0.41 -13.61 10.84
CA GLY A 41 0.84 -13.61 9.45
C GLY A 41 0.09 -12.58 8.60
N VAL A 42 -1.24 -12.53 8.75
CA VAL A 42 -2.15 -11.69 7.98
C VAL A 42 -1.96 -10.21 8.32
N SER A 43 -1.83 -9.87 9.60
CA SER A 43 -1.53 -8.49 10.04
C SER A 43 -0.20 -7.94 9.47
N LYS A 44 0.81 -8.79 9.27
CA LYS A 44 2.07 -8.37 8.62
C LYS A 44 1.85 -8.03 7.14
N ILE A 45 1.03 -8.81 6.45
CA ILE A 45 0.65 -8.58 5.05
C ILE A 45 -0.10 -7.25 4.95
N PHE A 46 -1.04 -6.99 5.87
CA PHE A 46 -1.77 -5.71 5.92
C PHE A 46 -0.83 -4.52 6.14
N ARG A 47 0.11 -4.63 7.08
CA ARG A 47 1.10 -3.59 7.36
C ARG A 47 2.04 -3.33 6.17
N VAL A 48 2.52 -4.38 5.50
CA VAL A 48 3.35 -4.25 4.28
C VAL A 48 2.53 -3.60 3.17
N GLY A 49 1.29 -4.03 2.96
CA GLY A 49 0.39 -3.46 1.95
C GLY A 49 0.14 -1.97 2.17
N TYR A 50 -0.08 -1.54 3.41
CA TYR A 50 -0.28 -0.12 3.73
C TYR A 50 0.96 0.71 3.39
N ILE A 51 2.15 0.23 3.78
CA ILE A 51 3.43 0.89 3.46
C ILE A 51 3.62 1.00 1.94
N LEU A 52 3.27 -0.05 1.18
CA LEU A 52 3.37 -0.02 -0.29
C LEU A 52 2.41 0.97 -0.94
N ILE A 53 1.22 1.18 -0.37
CA ILE A 53 0.25 2.18 -0.87
C ILE A 53 0.76 3.59 -0.59
N VAL A 54 1.19 3.86 0.65
CA VAL A 54 1.80 5.15 1.01
C VAL A 54 3.00 5.42 0.11
N TRP A 55 3.86 4.43 -0.11
CA TRP A 55 5.00 4.58 -0.99
C TRP A 55 4.59 4.81 -2.45
N SER A 56 3.60 4.08 -2.95
CA SER A 56 3.10 4.29 -4.33
C SER A 56 2.59 5.72 -4.51
N PHE A 57 1.98 6.31 -3.49
CA PHE A 57 1.60 7.71 -3.50
C PHE A 57 2.81 8.66 -3.58
N VAL A 58 3.84 8.44 -2.76
CA VAL A 58 5.08 9.25 -2.81
C VAL A 58 5.80 9.10 -4.15
N ALA A 59 5.82 7.89 -4.72
CA ALA A 59 6.46 7.61 -6.00
C ALA A 59 5.87 8.44 -7.15
N VAL A 60 4.55 8.67 -7.17
CA VAL A 60 3.90 9.57 -8.16
C VAL A 60 4.60 10.93 -8.21
N TRP A 61 4.89 11.51 -7.04
CA TRP A 61 5.49 12.84 -6.95
C TRP A 61 6.95 12.82 -7.37
N ILE A 62 7.70 11.79 -6.97
CA ILE A 62 9.09 11.61 -7.38
C ILE A 62 9.16 11.45 -8.89
N ASP A 63 8.35 10.57 -9.49
CA ASP A 63 8.37 10.33 -10.93
C ASP A 63 8.03 11.61 -11.72
N ASN A 64 7.08 12.41 -11.24
CA ASN A 64 6.69 13.68 -11.85
C ASN A 64 7.73 14.81 -11.69
N ILE A 65 8.71 14.67 -10.79
CA ILE A 65 9.80 15.66 -10.62
C ILE A 65 11.06 15.17 -11.32
N LEU A 66 11.40 13.90 -11.10
CA LEU A 66 12.70 13.33 -11.40
C LEU A 66 12.82 12.95 -12.89
N ILE A 67 11.73 12.49 -13.53
CA ILE A 67 11.72 12.19 -14.97
C ILE A 67 11.75 13.47 -15.81
N PRO A 68 10.88 14.49 -15.59
CA PRO A 68 10.95 15.74 -16.35
C PRO A 68 12.25 16.50 -16.10
N GLY A 69 12.76 16.49 -14.87
CA GLY A 69 14.05 17.12 -14.53
C GLY A 69 15.23 16.50 -15.28
N ALA A 70 15.31 15.17 -15.34
CA ALA A 70 16.34 14.47 -16.12
C ALA A 70 16.20 14.70 -17.64
N ALA A 71 14.97 14.69 -18.15
CA ALA A 71 14.70 14.97 -19.57
C ALA A 71 15.10 16.41 -19.95
N GLY A 72 14.74 17.40 -19.12
CA GLY A 72 15.10 18.80 -19.31
C GLY A 72 16.62 19.01 -19.30
N TYR A 73 17.33 18.38 -18.34
CA TYR A 73 18.79 18.45 -18.28
C TYR A 73 19.45 17.89 -19.54
N THR A 74 18.98 16.72 -20.01
CA THR A 74 19.51 16.06 -21.21
C THR A 74 19.25 16.90 -22.47
N PHE A 75 18.08 17.53 -22.56
CA PHE A 75 17.73 18.40 -23.69
C PHE A 75 18.59 19.67 -23.75
N ILE A 76 18.90 20.27 -22.59
CA ILE A 76 19.71 21.48 -22.49
C ILE A 76 21.19 21.19 -22.75
N GLN A 77 21.76 20.14 -22.14
CA GLN A 77 23.19 19.85 -22.27
C GLN A 77 23.56 19.05 -23.51
N ARG A 78 22.59 18.42 -24.20
CA ARG A 78 22.78 17.58 -25.41
C ARG A 78 23.81 16.44 -25.26
N GLU A 79 24.22 16.13 -24.03
CA GLU A 79 25.18 15.08 -23.70
C GLU A 79 24.57 14.13 -22.65
N ILE A 80 24.84 12.84 -22.81
CA ILE A 80 24.49 11.82 -21.81
C ILE A 80 25.61 11.82 -20.76
N SER A 81 25.40 12.58 -19.69
CA SER A 81 26.31 12.66 -18.55
C SER A 81 25.86 11.74 -17.41
N TRP A 82 26.72 11.51 -16.41
CA TRP A 82 26.38 10.75 -15.20
C TRP A 82 25.10 11.24 -14.50
N ALA A 83 24.76 12.53 -14.66
CA ALA A 83 23.53 13.11 -14.17
C ALA A 83 22.25 12.42 -14.71
N THR A 84 22.29 11.90 -15.94
CA THR A 84 21.14 11.20 -16.55
C THR A 84 21.02 9.75 -16.09
N ALA A 85 22.08 9.18 -15.48
CA ALA A 85 22.06 7.84 -14.88
C ALA A 85 21.50 7.83 -13.46
N ILE A 86 21.53 8.97 -12.74
CA ILE A 86 21.03 9.10 -11.36
C ILE A 86 19.56 8.63 -11.21
N PRO A 87 18.60 9.01 -12.08
CA PRO A 87 17.24 8.48 -12.03
C PRO A 87 17.17 6.96 -12.10
N ILE A 88 17.97 6.36 -12.99
CA ILE A 88 17.97 4.90 -13.20
C ILE A 88 18.54 4.20 -11.96
N ILE A 89 19.66 4.70 -11.43
CA ILE A 89 20.29 4.17 -10.22
C ILE A 89 19.32 4.28 -9.04
N PHE A 90 18.68 5.44 -8.87
CA PHE A 90 17.68 5.65 -7.82
C PHE A 90 16.52 4.66 -7.93
N LEU A 91 15.97 4.46 -9.14
CA LEU A 91 14.88 3.52 -9.36
C LEU A 91 15.28 2.08 -9.00
N VAL A 92 16.47 1.64 -9.43
CA VAL A 92 16.98 0.28 -9.16
C VAL A 92 17.25 0.09 -7.67
N THR A 93 17.94 1.02 -7.03
CA THR A 93 18.24 0.95 -5.59
C THR A 93 16.95 0.96 -4.77
N ASN A 94 16.00 1.82 -5.11
CA ASN A 94 14.71 1.89 -4.41
C ASN A 94 13.89 0.60 -4.57
N ALA A 95 13.80 0.05 -5.79
CA ALA A 95 13.12 -1.23 -6.04
C ALA A 95 13.76 -2.38 -5.24
N THR A 96 15.09 -2.40 -5.16
CA THR A 96 15.86 -3.41 -4.42
C THR A 96 15.63 -3.31 -2.91
N LEU A 97 15.72 -2.09 -2.34
CA LEU A 97 15.49 -1.86 -0.91
C LEU A 97 14.07 -2.27 -0.50
N LYS A 98 13.06 -1.96 -1.32
CA LYS A 98 11.68 -2.42 -1.08
C LYS A 98 11.56 -3.94 -1.14
N ALA A 99 12.15 -4.59 -2.14
CA ALA A 99 12.10 -6.04 -2.25
C ALA A 99 12.74 -6.70 -1.01
N ILE A 100 13.88 -6.17 -0.55
CA ILE A 100 14.53 -6.60 0.70
C ILE A 100 13.60 -6.38 1.90
N PHE A 101 12.99 -5.20 2.04
CA PHE A 101 12.05 -4.91 3.12
C PHE A 101 10.86 -5.89 3.15
N ILE A 102 10.23 -6.12 2.00
CA ILE A 102 9.10 -7.04 1.86
C ILE A 102 9.54 -8.47 2.22
N LYS A 103 10.68 -8.93 1.67
CA LYS A 103 11.20 -10.27 1.94
C LYS A 103 11.58 -10.46 3.41
N TRP A 104 12.18 -9.46 4.03
CA TRP A 104 12.54 -9.49 5.45
C TRP A 104 11.30 -9.54 6.35
N ARG A 105 10.23 -8.80 5.99
CA ARG A 105 9.02 -8.72 6.80
C ARG A 105 8.12 -9.95 6.65
N LEU A 106 8.00 -10.48 5.44
CA LEU A 106 7.14 -11.63 5.10
C LEU A 106 7.87 -12.98 5.16
N LYS A 107 9.21 -12.99 5.19
CA LYS A 107 10.06 -14.19 5.30
C LYS A 107 9.66 -15.30 4.32
N ASN A 108 9.12 -16.40 4.83
CA ASN A 108 8.75 -17.60 4.05
C ASN A 108 7.39 -17.46 3.34
N GLN A 109 6.62 -16.41 3.65
CA GLN A 109 5.32 -16.18 3.02
C GLN A 109 5.45 -15.67 1.58
N ILE A 110 6.61 -15.16 1.17
CA ILE A 110 6.84 -14.65 -0.18
C ILE A 110 8.17 -15.13 -0.74
N SER A 111 8.19 -15.53 -2.01
CA SER A 111 9.43 -15.85 -2.72
C SER A 111 10.24 -14.58 -3.02
N ILE A 112 11.53 -14.73 -3.35
CA ILE A 112 12.36 -13.57 -3.73
C ILE A 112 11.79 -12.87 -4.97
N GLY A 113 11.44 -13.63 -6.01
CA GLY A 113 10.77 -13.09 -7.20
C GLY A 113 9.42 -12.44 -6.88
N GLY A 114 8.65 -13.02 -5.95
CA GLY A 114 7.43 -12.42 -5.45
C GLY A 114 7.65 -11.09 -4.74
N ALA A 115 8.75 -10.93 -4.01
CA ALA A 115 9.10 -9.68 -3.35
C ALA A 115 9.45 -8.56 -4.34
N TYR A 116 10.11 -8.89 -5.46
CA TYR A 116 10.35 -7.94 -6.56
C TYR A 116 9.05 -7.56 -7.28
N LEU A 117 8.16 -8.51 -7.56
CA LEU A 117 6.84 -8.17 -8.14
C LEU A 117 6.02 -7.31 -7.18
N ALA A 118 6.10 -7.59 -5.88
CA ALA A 118 5.44 -6.81 -4.84
C ALA A 118 6.04 -5.41 -4.63
N SER A 119 7.29 -5.17 -5.06
CA SER A 119 7.94 -3.85 -4.94
C SER A 119 7.54 -2.88 -6.06
N VAL A 120 6.93 -3.38 -7.13
CA VAL A 120 6.42 -2.57 -8.24
C VAL A 120 5.32 -1.63 -7.75
N PRO A 121 5.45 -0.31 -7.98
CA PRO A 121 4.40 0.65 -7.64
C PRO A 121 3.06 0.27 -8.26
N TYR A 122 1.96 0.57 -7.57
CA TYR A 122 0.57 0.34 -8.00
C TYR A 122 0.11 -1.13 -8.13
N ILE A 123 0.97 -2.01 -8.65
CA ILE A 123 0.63 -3.41 -8.97
C ILE A 123 1.09 -4.35 -7.85
N GLY A 124 2.21 -4.04 -7.21
CA GLY A 124 2.85 -4.96 -6.27
C GLY A 124 1.99 -5.31 -5.05
N PHE A 125 1.17 -4.37 -4.61
CA PHE A 125 0.19 -4.62 -3.57
C PHE A 125 -0.92 -5.61 -4.00
N ALA A 126 -1.47 -5.46 -5.21
CA ALA A 126 -2.48 -6.38 -5.73
C ALA A 126 -1.91 -7.79 -5.95
N PHE A 127 -0.65 -7.87 -6.40
CA PHE A 127 0.09 -9.13 -6.47
C PHE A 127 0.24 -9.79 -5.10
N LEU A 128 0.60 -9.00 -4.09
CA LEU A 128 0.78 -9.47 -2.71
C LEU A 128 -0.53 -10.01 -2.13
N LEU A 129 -1.66 -9.33 -2.31
CA LEU A 129 -2.97 -9.88 -1.91
C LEU A 129 -3.30 -11.18 -2.63
N LYS A 130 -3.14 -11.21 -3.95
CA LYS A 130 -3.47 -12.38 -4.77
C LYS A 130 -2.58 -13.57 -4.42
N SER A 131 -1.33 -13.34 -4.06
CA SER A 131 -0.38 -14.35 -3.60
C SER A 131 -0.76 -14.93 -2.24
N GLN A 132 -1.25 -14.10 -1.31
CA GLN A 132 -1.45 -14.51 0.08
C GLN A 132 -2.86 -15.01 0.37
N PHE A 133 -3.88 -14.49 -0.31
CA PHE A 133 -5.29 -14.79 -0.05
C PHE A 133 -5.94 -15.57 -1.19
N LYS A 134 -5.17 -16.28 -2.02
CA LYS A 134 -5.70 -17.01 -3.19
C LYS A 134 -6.80 -18.01 -2.81
N THR A 135 -6.68 -18.62 -1.63
CA THR A 135 -7.57 -19.68 -1.14
C THR A 135 -8.80 -19.14 -0.41
N ASP A 136 -8.74 -17.90 0.10
CA ASP A 136 -9.82 -17.25 0.83
C ASP A 136 -10.35 -16.06 0.04
N LYS A 137 -11.40 -16.33 -0.73
CA LYS A 137 -12.01 -15.34 -1.64
C LYS A 137 -12.64 -14.19 -0.85
N LEU A 138 -13.21 -14.46 0.32
CA LEU A 138 -13.86 -13.43 1.14
C LEU A 138 -12.82 -12.48 1.72
N LEU A 139 -11.75 -13.01 2.32
CA LEU A 139 -10.64 -12.22 2.84
C LEU A 139 -9.90 -11.46 1.74
N TYR A 140 -9.73 -12.05 0.56
CA TYR A 140 -9.16 -11.35 -0.60
C TYR A 140 -10.00 -10.13 -1.02
N ILE A 141 -11.32 -10.29 -1.11
CA ILE A 141 -12.24 -9.19 -1.48
C ILE A 141 -12.21 -8.12 -0.39
N ALA A 142 -12.35 -8.50 0.88
CA ALA A 142 -12.34 -7.57 2.00
C ALA A 142 -11.03 -6.79 2.12
N ALA A 143 -9.89 -7.48 1.99
CA ALA A 143 -8.59 -6.82 1.96
C ALA A 143 -8.51 -5.83 0.79
N LYS A 144 -8.89 -6.25 -0.42
CA LYS A 144 -8.88 -5.37 -1.59
C LYS A 144 -9.73 -4.11 -1.35
N ASP A 145 -10.93 -4.26 -0.83
CA ASP A 145 -11.85 -3.14 -0.57
C ASP A 145 -11.27 -2.19 0.48
N TYR A 146 -10.76 -2.73 1.59
CA TYR A 146 -10.08 -1.96 2.63
C TYR A 146 -8.91 -1.14 2.08
N PHE A 147 -8.11 -1.73 1.20
CA PHE A 147 -6.94 -1.07 0.65
C PHE A 147 -7.29 -0.02 -0.41
N LEU A 148 -8.38 -0.20 -1.15
CA LEU A 148 -8.95 0.85 -1.98
C LEU A 148 -9.46 2.01 -1.12
N TYR A 149 -10.13 1.72 -0.01
CA TYR A 149 -10.54 2.71 0.98
C TYR A 149 -9.32 3.49 1.52
N GLN A 150 -8.26 2.80 1.95
CA GLN A 150 -7.04 3.44 2.46
C GLN A 150 -6.38 4.36 1.42
N ARG A 151 -6.37 3.99 0.13
CA ARG A 151 -5.87 4.86 -0.93
C ARG A 151 -6.65 6.18 -1.01
N VAL A 152 -7.96 6.14 -0.84
CA VAL A 152 -8.82 7.34 -0.82
C VAL A 152 -8.56 8.17 0.44
N VAL A 153 -8.47 7.52 1.61
CA VAL A 153 -8.14 8.19 2.88
C VAL A 153 -6.81 8.93 2.78
N ILE A 154 -5.75 8.26 2.33
CA ILE A 154 -4.42 8.88 2.16
C ILE A 154 -4.50 10.07 1.18
N LYS A 155 -5.20 9.92 0.05
CA LYS A 155 -5.37 11.00 -0.92
C LYS A 155 -6.06 12.21 -0.29
N ASN A 156 -7.09 11.99 0.53
CA ASN A 156 -7.84 13.07 1.18
C ASN A 156 -7.03 13.72 2.31
N SER A 157 -6.34 12.94 3.14
CA SER A 157 -5.45 13.48 4.19
C SER A 157 -4.36 14.37 3.61
N VAL A 158 -3.76 13.96 2.49
CA VAL A 158 -2.74 14.76 1.81
C VAL A 158 -3.34 16.03 1.20
N LYS A 159 -4.51 15.95 0.56
CA LYS A 159 -5.21 17.15 0.06
C LYS A 159 -5.49 18.15 1.18
N SER A 160 -5.94 17.67 2.33
CA SER A 160 -6.19 18.51 3.51
C SER A 160 -4.90 19.12 4.04
N PHE A 161 -3.81 18.36 4.10
CA PHE A 161 -2.50 18.85 4.58
C PHE A 161 -1.93 19.95 3.68
N PHE A 162 -2.09 19.82 2.36
CA PHE A 162 -1.67 20.86 1.40
C PHE A 162 -2.69 21.98 1.20
N GLY A 163 -3.78 22.03 1.99
CA GLY A 163 -4.76 23.11 1.93
C GLY A 163 -5.60 23.13 0.64
N PHE A 164 -5.69 22.03 -0.11
CA PHE A 164 -6.54 21.93 -1.30
C PHE A 164 -8.04 21.82 -1.00
N ASN A 165 -8.47 22.15 0.23
CA ASN A 165 -9.86 22.46 0.49
C ASN A 165 -10.19 23.79 -0.18
N LYS A 166 -10.59 23.73 -1.45
CA LYS A 166 -11.46 24.75 -2.01
C LYS A 166 -12.64 24.85 -1.04
N GLN A 167 -12.78 26.01 -0.41
CA GLN A 167 -14.06 26.43 0.14
C GLN A 167 -15.09 26.27 -0.97
N THR A 168 -15.92 25.23 -0.91
CA THR A 168 -17.23 25.29 -1.53
C THR A 168 -18.02 26.27 -0.69
N GLY A 169 -17.90 27.55 -1.03
CA GLY A 169 -18.83 28.57 -0.60
C GLY A 169 -20.22 28.12 -1.05
N VAL A 170 -21.04 27.75 -0.07
CA VAL A 170 -22.48 27.84 -0.23
C VAL A 170 -22.80 29.30 0.05
N SER A 171 -23.01 30.05 -1.03
CA SER A 171 -23.76 31.31 -1.05
C SER A 171 -25.15 31.01 -1.59
#